data_AF-A0A6G6J8P0-F1
#
_entry.id   AF-A0A6G6J8P0-F1
#
_cell.length_a   1.000
_cell.length_b   1.000
_cell.length_c   1.000
_cell.angle_alpha   90.00
_cell.angle_beta   90.00
_cell.angle_gamma   90.00
#
_symmetry.space_group_name_H-M   'P 1'
#
loop_
_entity.id
_entity.type
_entity.pdbx_description
1 polymer ?
#
loop_
_entity_poly.entity_id
_entity_poly.type
_entity_poly.pdbx_seq_one_letter_code
_entity_poly.pdbx_strand_id
1 'polypeptide(L)'
;MSTNHRTRMRDQAESVRLLLGDGQPLDADQSGLSANVREMVRESLSRHEALTAVFSELDRVGVGLTVKHWSGNQWAIFLPDASSPGKFRYQVFMANGWVSHFTFQTLDEAVSDAFDSGFRTVAPPETLDQVASTVEWMKGCDRLELITQHNRGEISYSEMLDQFQQVDAKYASAA
;
A
#
# COMPACT_ATOMS: atom_id res chain seq x y z
N MET A 1 20.59 2.75 15.72
CA MET A 1 19.53 3.47 16.44
C MET A 1 18.28 3.35 15.57
N SER A 2 17.26 2.59 16.00
CA SER A 2 16.01 2.49 15.24
C SER A 2 15.29 3.83 15.37
N THR A 3 15.12 4.53 14.25
CA THR A 3 14.34 5.77 14.20
C THR A 3 12.91 5.44 14.59
N ASN A 4 12.35 6.09 15.60
CA ASN A 4 10.94 5.91 15.93
C ASN A 4 10.10 6.52 14.80
N HIS A 5 9.63 5.67 13.88
CA HIS A 5 8.91 6.05 12.67
C HIS A 5 7.65 6.87 12.98
N ARG A 6 6.98 6.53 14.08
CA ARG A 6 5.77 7.23 14.55
C ARG A 6 6.09 8.65 14.99
N THR A 7 7.16 8.82 15.78
CA THR A 7 7.63 10.14 16.23
C THR A 7 8.07 11.01 15.06
N ARG A 8 8.89 10.46 14.14
CA ARG A 8 9.39 11.19 12.96
C ARG A 8 8.27 11.85 12.16
N MET A 9 7.17 11.14 11.97
CA MET A 9 6.08 11.60 11.10
C MET A 9 5.19 12.65 11.76
N ARG A 10 4.97 12.55 13.08
CA ARG A 10 4.36 13.64 13.85
C ARG A 10 5.21 14.90 13.78
N ASP A 11 6.51 14.74 14.02
CA ASP A 11 7.44 15.87 14.02
C ASP A 11 7.53 16.52 12.62
N GLN A 12 7.41 15.74 11.54
CA GLN A 12 7.31 16.28 10.17
C GLN A 12 6.06 17.14 9.96
N ALA A 13 4.89 16.70 10.39
CA ALA A 13 3.65 17.45 10.24
C ALA A 13 3.69 18.77 11.04
N GLU A 14 4.22 18.74 12.25
CA GLU A 14 4.46 19.95 13.06
C GLU A 14 5.50 20.87 12.41
N SER A 15 6.61 20.31 11.91
CA SER A 15 7.67 21.07 11.25
C SER A 15 7.19 21.82 10.01
N VAL A 16 6.31 21.21 9.19
CA VAL A 16 5.71 21.89 8.03
C VAL A 16 4.92 23.12 8.46
N ARG A 17 4.12 23.00 9.53
CA ARG A 17 3.30 24.11 10.04
C ARG A 17 4.14 25.24 10.61
N LEU A 18 5.20 24.91 11.33
CA LEU A 18 6.13 25.88 11.90
C LEU A 18 6.96 26.57 10.80
N LEU A 19 7.47 25.81 9.84
CA LEU A 19 8.31 26.35 8.76
C LEU A 19 7.54 27.33 7.88
N LEU A 20 6.30 26.99 7.51
CA LEU A 20 5.46 27.87 6.71
C LEU A 20 4.96 29.09 7.52
N GLY A 21 4.93 28.97 8.86
CA GLY A 21 4.39 29.95 9.79
C GLY A 21 5.41 30.82 10.51
N ASP A 22 6.64 30.89 9.99
CA ASP A 22 7.75 31.62 10.62
C ASP A 22 7.96 31.26 12.10
N GLY A 23 7.86 29.97 12.42
CA GLY A 23 8.03 29.43 13.77
C GLY A 23 6.79 29.46 14.65
N GLN A 24 5.64 29.88 14.11
CA GLN A 24 4.32 29.74 14.76
C GLN A 24 3.49 28.66 14.05
N PRO A 25 2.70 27.84 14.76
CA PRO A 25 1.86 26.85 14.12
C PRO A 25 0.82 27.53 13.23
N LEU A 26 0.91 27.33 11.91
CA LEU A 26 -0.12 27.78 10.99
C LEU A 26 -1.40 26.96 11.10
N ASP A 27 -2.52 27.65 10.94
CA ASP A 27 -3.83 27.07 10.68
C ASP A 27 -4.17 27.24 9.19
N ALA A 28 -4.71 26.19 8.55
CA ALA A 28 -5.11 26.25 7.15
C ALA A 28 -6.17 27.34 6.87
N ASP A 29 -7.02 27.63 7.87
CA ASP A 29 -8.10 28.60 7.74
C ASP A 29 -7.69 30.01 8.21
N GLN A 30 -6.42 30.21 8.55
CA GLN A 30 -5.88 31.53 8.88
C GLN A 30 -6.03 32.51 7.72
N SER A 31 -6.43 33.74 8.05
CA SER A 31 -6.57 34.83 7.07
C SER A 31 -5.21 35.28 6.54
N GLY A 32 -5.17 35.72 5.28
CA GLY A 32 -3.95 36.22 4.63
C GLY A 32 -3.04 35.16 4.02
N LEU A 33 -3.35 33.86 4.15
CA LEU A 33 -2.61 32.80 3.48
C LEU A 33 -2.90 32.75 1.97
N SER A 34 -1.85 32.49 1.19
CA SER A 34 -2.02 32.15 -0.23
C SER A 34 -2.73 30.80 -0.37
N ALA A 35 -3.39 30.58 -1.51
CA ALA A 35 -4.08 29.32 -1.79
C ALA A 35 -3.14 28.11 -1.70
N ASN A 36 -1.90 28.23 -2.20
CA ASN A 36 -0.92 27.15 -2.18
C ASN A 36 -0.47 26.81 -0.76
N VAL A 37 -0.22 27.82 0.10
CA VAL A 37 0.19 27.58 1.51
C VAL A 37 -0.95 26.90 2.27
N ARG A 38 -2.18 27.35 2.07
CA ARG A 38 -3.37 26.72 2.65
C ARG A 38 -3.48 25.25 2.24
N GLU A 39 -3.28 24.95 0.96
CA GLU A 39 -3.34 23.57 0.46
C GLU A 39 -2.23 22.70 1.06
N MET A 40 -1.00 23.18 1.11
CA MET A 40 0.12 22.45 1.72
C MET A 40 -0.13 22.13 3.20
N VAL A 41 -0.68 23.08 3.96
CA VAL A 41 -1.02 22.85 5.38
C VAL A 41 -2.13 21.80 5.50
N ARG A 42 -3.18 21.88 4.67
CA ARG A 42 -4.27 20.89 4.66
C ARG A 42 -3.78 19.50 4.28
N GLU A 43 -2.96 19.39 3.24
CA GLU A 43 -2.39 18.12 2.81
C GLU A 43 -1.52 17.51 3.92
N SER A 44 -0.68 18.33 4.58
CA SER A 44 0.15 17.87 5.70
C SER A 44 -0.68 17.36 6.88
N LEU A 45 -1.76 18.06 7.25
CA LEU A 45 -2.67 17.65 8.32
C LEU A 45 -3.40 16.36 7.95
N SER A 46 -4.01 16.31 6.76
CA SER A 46 -4.72 15.14 6.26
C SER A 46 -3.82 13.90 6.19
N ARG A 47 -2.58 14.07 5.72
CA ARG A 47 -1.58 12.99 5.69
C ARG A 47 -1.20 12.52 7.09
N HIS A 48 -1.06 13.42 8.05
CA HIS A 48 -0.76 13.07 9.44
C HIS A 48 -1.93 12.30 10.10
N GLU A 49 -3.17 12.76 9.89
CA GLU A 49 -4.38 12.10 10.39
C GLU A 49 -4.53 10.69 9.81
N ALA A 50 -4.36 10.55 8.49
CA ALA A 50 -4.43 9.25 7.82
C ALA A 50 -3.38 8.27 8.34
N LEU A 51 -2.13 8.71 8.50
CA LEU A 51 -1.07 7.86 9.04
C LEU A 51 -1.34 7.46 10.50
N THR A 52 -1.84 8.40 11.31
CA THR A 52 -2.23 8.14 12.69
C THR A 52 -3.33 7.08 12.76
N ALA A 53 -4.33 7.16 11.87
CA ALA A 53 -5.38 6.15 11.77
C ALA A 53 -4.81 4.76 11.39
N VAL A 54 -3.89 4.69 10.43
CA VAL A 54 -3.24 3.43 10.04
C VAL A 54 -2.43 2.83 11.20
N PHE A 55 -1.64 3.62 11.92
CA PHE A 55 -0.89 3.13 13.08
C PHE A 55 -1.81 2.73 14.25
N SER A 56 -2.88 3.49 14.50
CA SER A 56 -3.86 3.13 15.52
C SER A 56 -4.52 1.78 15.21
N GLU A 57 -4.82 1.53 13.93
CA GLU A 57 -5.38 0.25 13.51
C GLU A 57 -4.33 -0.87 13.55
N LEU A 58 -3.08 -0.58 13.24
CA LEU A 58 -1.97 -1.50 13.41
C LEU A 58 -1.82 -1.94 14.87
N ASP A 59 -1.93 -1.02 15.83
CA ASP A 59 -1.87 -1.36 17.25
C ASP A 59 -3.04 -2.25 17.70
N ARG A 60 -4.19 -2.12 17.03
CA ARG A 60 -5.39 -2.90 17.32
C ARG A 60 -5.36 -4.30 16.68
N VAL A 61 -4.96 -4.39 15.42
CA VAL A 61 -5.02 -5.61 14.59
C VAL A 61 -3.68 -6.34 14.55
N GLY A 62 -2.59 -5.59 14.48
CA GLY A 62 -1.24 -6.12 14.27
C GLY A 62 -1.05 -6.68 12.87
N VAL A 63 -0.38 -7.83 12.80
CA VAL A 63 -0.21 -8.62 11.58
C VAL A 63 -1.58 -8.96 10.97
N GLY A 64 -1.70 -8.83 9.66
CA GLY A 64 -2.94 -9.03 8.91
C GLY A 64 -3.69 -7.72 8.63
N LEU A 65 -3.24 -6.58 9.15
CA LEU A 65 -3.76 -5.28 8.74
C LEU A 65 -3.70 -5.15 7.22
N THR A 66 -4.82 -4.78 6.61
CA THR A 66 -4.92 -4.46 5.20
C THR A 66 -5.18 -2.97 5.03
N VAL A 67 -4.41 -2.34 4.15
CA VAL A 67 -4.54 -0.93 3.78
C VAL A 67 -4.77 -0.80 2.29
N LYS A 68 -5.41 0.29 1.88
CA LYS A 68 -5.81 0.59 0.52
C LYS A 68 -4.99 1.75 -0.02
N HIS A 69 -4.57 1.64 -1.28
CA HIS A 69 -3.92 2.71 -2.01
C HIS A 69 -4.91 3.82 -2.36
N TRP A 70 -4.46 5.08 -2.37
CA TRP A 70 -5.32 6.24 -2.69
C TRP A 70 -5.97 6.14 -4.08
N SER A 71 -5.37 5.40 -5.02
CA SER A 71 -5.95 5.16 -6.36
C SER A 71 -7.19 4.27 -6.34
N GLY A 72 -7.48 3.58 -5.23
CA GLY A 72 -8.70 2.80 -5.07
C GLY A 72 -8.64 1.34 -5.54
N ASN A 73 -7.60 0.95 -6.29
CA ASN A 73 -7.53 -0.36 -6.97
C ASN A 73 -6.36 -1.24 -6.53
N GLN A 74 -5.67 -0.85 -5.45
CA GLN A 74 -4.57 -1.62 -4.90
C GLN A 74 -4.69 -1.69 -3.37
N TRP A 75 -4.19 -2.78 -2.82
CA TRP A 75 -4.21 -3.07 -1.38
C TRP A 75 -2.84 -3.59 -0.96
N ALA A 76 -2.49 -3.36 0.30
CA ALA A 76 -1.33 -3.98 0.92
C ALA A 76 -1.72 -4.64 2.24
N ILE A 77 -1.22 -5.87 2.49
CA ILE A 77 -1.36 -6.56 3.76
C ILE A 77 -0.01 -6.72 4.45
N PHE A 78 0.05 -6.48 5.76
CA PHE A 78 1.27 -6.60 6.55
C PHE A 78 1.39 -7.96 7.22
N LEU A 79 2.53 -8.63 7.06
CA LEU A 79 2.75 -10.00 7.51
C LEU A 79 4.20 -10.21 7.99
N PRO A 80 4.49 -11.24 8.80
CA PRO A 80 5.84 -11.75 8.94
C PRO A 80 6.41 -12.14 7.57
N ASP A 81 7.69 -11.91 7.38
CA ASP A 81 8.36 -12.32 6.16
C ASP A 81 8.68 -13.82 6.21
N ALA A 82 8.06 -14.58 5.31
CA ALA A 82 8.25 -16.03 5.21
C ALA A 82 9.66 -16.41 4.69
N SER A 83 10.29 -15.53 3.92
CA SER A 83 11.62 -15.74 3.32
C SER A 83 12.74 -15.26 4.23
N SER A 84 12.45 -14.33 5.15
CA SER A 84 13.41 -13.76 6.11
C SER A 84 12.86 -13.85 7.55
N PRO A 85 13.10 -14.94 8.28
CA PRO A 85 12.62 -15.11 9.65
C PRO A 85 12.98 -13.92 10.56
N GLY A 86 12.01 -13.45 11.34
CA GLY A 86 12.16 -12.30 12.24
C GLY A 86 11.97 -10.93 11.59
N LYS A 87 11.80 -10.87 10.26
CA LYS A 87 11.44 -9.65 9.53
C LYS A 87 9.95 -9.58 9.23
N PHE A 88 9.52 -8.40 8.78
CA PHE A 88 8.16 -8.13 8.35
C PHE A 88 8.13 -7.77 6.87
N ARG A 89 6.99 -7.94 6.23
CA ARG A 89 6.75 -7.49 4.87
C ARG A 89 5.37 -6.89 4.73
N TYR A 90 5.21 -6.02 3.75
CA TYR A 90 3.89 -5.80 3.16
C TYR A 90 3.84 -6.43 1.77
N GLN A 91 2.71 -7.03 1.43
CA GLN A 91 2.46 -7.61 0.11
C GLN A 91 1.38 -6.81 -0.59
N VAL A 92 1.63 -6.43 -1.84
CA VAL A 92 0.74 -5.60 -2.66
C VAL A 92 -0.10 -6.48 -3.57
N PHE A 93 -1.39 -6.16 -3.63
CA PHE A 93 -2.39 -6.80 -4.46
C PHE A 93 -3.16 -5.77 -5.29
N MET A 94 -3.63 -6.20 -6.45
CA MET A 94 -4.59 -5.51 -7.30
C MET A 94 -5.80 -6.40 -7.54
N ALA A 95 -6.80 -5.91 -8.27
CA ALA A 95 -8.00 -6.69 -8.59
C ALA A 95 -7.67 -8.01 -9.33
N ASN A 96 -6.55 -8.05 -10.05
CA ASN A 96 -6.06 -9.22 -10.78
C ASN A 96 -4.98 -10.00 -10.00
N GLY A 97 -4.89 -9.89 -8.68
CA GLY A 97 -4.01 -10.74 -7.88
C GLY A 97 -2.79 -10.04 -7.29
N TRP A 98 -1.83 -10.88 -6.92
CA TRP A 98 -0.57 -10.48 -6.29
C TRP A 98 0.33 -9.72 -7.27
N VAL A 99 1.00 -8.67 -6.77
CA VAL A 99 1.85 -7.78 -7.58
C VAL A 99 3.30 -7.82 -7.12
N SER A 100 3.54 -7.58 -5.83
CA SER A 100 4.88 -7.45 -5.27
C SER A 100 4.87 -7.57 -3.75
N HIS A 101 6.05 -7.60 -3.13
CA HIS A 101 6.20 -7.46 -1.69
C HIS A 101 7.51 -6.74 -1.35
N PHE A 102 7.59 -6.23 -0.13
CA PHE A 102 8.75 -5.48 0.36
C PHE A 102 9.03 -5.87 1.81
N THR A 103 10.31 -6.11 2.13
CA THR A 103 10.76 -6.67 3.43
C THR A 103 11.46 -5.63 4.28
N PHE A 104 11.14 -5.58 5.56
CA PHE A 104 11.62 -4.59 6.54
C PHE A 104 11.99 -5.25 7.86
N GLN A 105 12.80 -4.56 8.69
CA GLN A 105 13.22 -5.11 9.98
C GLN A 105 12.10 -5.04 11.01
N THR A 106 11.23 -4.04 10.90
CA THR A 106 10.13 -3.82 11.83
C THR A 106 8.82 -3.63 11.10
N LEU A 107 7.71 -3.88 11.80
CA LEU A 107 6.37 -3.66 11.28
C LEU A 107 6.10 -2.16 11.03
N ASP A 108 6.62 -1.29 11.91
CA ASP A 108 6.51 0.16 11.78
C ASP A 108 7.24 0.71 10.53
N GLU A 109 8.40 0.14 10.19
CA GLU A 109 9.11 0.44 8.93
C GLU A 109 8.25 0.07 7.72
N ALA A 110 7.68 -1.14 7.72
CA ALA A 110 6.84 -1.62 6.62
C ALA A 110 5.60 -0.73 6.41
N VAL A 111 4.94 -0.33 7.50
CA VAL A 111 3.77 0.55 7.45
C VAL A 111 4.14 1.95 6.95
N SER A 112 5.26 2.49 7.42
CA SER A 112 5.73 3.81 6.96
C SER A 112 6.02 3.82 5.45
N ASP A 113 6.71 2.79 4.97
CA ASP A 113 7.08 2.67 3.57
C ASP A 113 5.85 2.45 2.67
N ALA A 114 4.92 1.59 3.08
CA ALA A 114 3.64 1.41 2.38
C ALA A 114 2.83 2.72 2.34
N PHE A 115 2.77 3.46 3.45
CA PHE A 115 2.04 4.72 3.49
C PHE A 115 2.65 5.79 2.56
N ASP A 116 3.98 5.89 2.54
CA ASP A 116 4.72 6.75 1.62
C ASP A 116 4.53 6.32 0.16
N SER A 117 4.40 5.01 -0.09
CA SER A 117 4.02 4.42 -1.38
C SER A 117 2.54 4.61 -1.74
N GLY A 118 1.73 5.25 -0.90
CA GLY A 118 0.36 5.63 -1.19
C GLY A 118 -0.74 4.77 -0.57
N PHE A 119 -0.40 3.76 0.23
CA PHE A 119 -1.36 2.94 0.99
C PHE A 119 -1.82 3.66 2.26
N ARG A 120 -2.74 4.62 2.09
CA ARG A 120 -3.06 5.63 3.13
C ARG A 120 -4.33 5.38 3.93
N THR A 121 -5.17 4.43 3.53
CA THR A 121 -6.47 4.20 4.17
C THR A 121 -6.57 2.77 4.70
N VAL A 122 -7.10 2.58 5.90
CA VAL A 122 -7.43 1.24 6.41
C VAL A 122 -8.52 0.61 5.53
N ALA A 123 -8.31 -0.63 5.10
CA ALA A 123 -9.32 -1.39 4.38
C ALA A 123 -10.11 -2.29 5.36
N PRO A 124 -11.39 -2.60 5.07
CA PRO A 124 -12.11 -3.63 5.79
C PRO A 124 -11.35 -4.96 5.80
N PRO A 125 -11.33 -5.73 6.89
CA PRO A 125 -10.56 -6.98 7.00
C PRO A 125 -10.87 -8.01 5.91
N GLU A 126 -12.12 -8.07 5.46
CA GLU A 126 -12.62 -9.01 4.44
C GLU A 126 -12.29 -8.60 3.00
N THR A 127 -11.63 -7.46 2.80
CA THR A 127 -11.40 -6.89 1.46
C THR A 127 -10.65 -7.85 0.54
N LEU A 128 -9.58 -8.49 1.02
CA LEU A 128 -8.82 -9.41 0.19
C LEU A 128 -9.58 -10.70 -0.08
N ASP A 129 -10.39 -11.19 0.85
CA ASP A 129 -11.25 -12.36 0.62
C ASP A 129 -12.29 -12.07 -0.48
N GLN A 130 -12.90 -10.88 -0.44
CA GLN A 130 -13.83 -10.43 -1.48
C GLN A 130 -13.15 -10.32 -2.83
N VAL A 131 -12.01 -9.64 -2.91
CA VAL A 131 -11.29 -9.45 -4.17
C VAL A 131 -10.76 -10.78 -4.72
N ALA A 132 -10.25 -11.66 -3.85
CA ALA A 132 -9.76 -12.99 -4.24
C ALA A 132 -10.86 -13.93 -4.76
N SER A 133 -12.12 -13.66 -4.42
CA SER A 133 -13.27 -14.44 -4.92
C SER A 133 -13.69 -14.09 -6.35
N THR A 134 -13.08 -13.08 -6.97
CA THR A 134 -13.47 -12.58 -8.30
C THR A 134 -12.89 -13.40 -9.45
N VAL A 135 -13.57 -13.35 -10.60
CA VAL A 135 -13.11 -13.99 -11.84
C VAL A 135 -11.80 -13.35 -12.32
N GLU A 136 -11.68 -12.03 -12.18
CA GLU A 136 -10.50 -11.24 -12.50
C GLU A 136 -9.28 -11.69 -11.70
N TRP A 137 -9.45 -12.00 -10.42
CA TRP A 137 -8.38 -12.52 -9.58
C TRP A 137 -7.95 -13.92 -10.02
N MET A 138 -8.91 -14.83 -10.25
CA MET A 138 -8.60 -16.18 -10.73
C MET A 138 -7.82 -16.14 -12.06
N LYS A 139 -8.27 -15.32 -13.00
CA LYS A 139 -7.58 -15.06 -14.27
C LYS A 139 -6.16 -14.54 -14.05
N GLY A 140 -6.00 -13.63 -13.09
CA GLY A 140 -4.71 -13.08 -12.70
C GLY A 140 -3.74 -14.13 -12.15
N CYS A 141 -4.22 -15.02 -11.29
CA CYS A 141 -3.44 -16.14 -10.76
C CYS A 141 -2.94 -17.07 -11.87
N ASP A 142 -3.81 -17.45 -12.81
CA ASP A 142 -3.42 -18.28 -13.96
C ASP A 142 -2.32 -17.61 -14.80
N ARG A 143 -2.42 -16.28 -15.02
CA ARG A 143 -1.36 -15.53 -15.71
C ARG A 143 -0.07 -15.45 -14.91
N LEU A 144 -0.14 -15.30 -13.59
CA LEU A 144 1.04 -15.23 -12.71
C LEU A 144 1.84 -16.53 -12.73
N GLU A 145 1.18 -17.68 -12.82
CA GLU A 145 1.83 -18.98 -12.97
C GLU A 145 2.66 -19.03 -14.25
N LEU A 146 2.11 -18.60 -15.38
CA LEU A 146 2.83 -18.53 -16.66
C LEU A 146 4.03 -17.56 -16.62
N ILE A 147 3.87 -16.40 -15.98
CA ILE A 147 4.98 -15.47 -15.74
C ILE A 147 6.07 -16.15 -14.91
N THR A 148 5.70 -16.94 -13.90
CA THR A 148 6.64 -17.66 -13.04
C THR A 148 7.40 -18.74 -13.80
N GLN A 149 6.72 -19.51 -14.65
CA GLN A 149 7.35 -20.50 -15.55
C GLN A 149 8.33 -19.84 -16.50
N HIS A 150 7.95 -18.71 -17.10
CA HIS A 150 8.84 -17.94 -17.96
C HIS A 150 10.08 -17.45 -17.19
N ASN A 151 9.90 -16.88 -16.01
CA ASN A 151 11.00 -16.40 -15.16
C ASN A 151 11.96 -17.53 -14.73
N ARG A 152 11.49 -18.78 -14.68
CA ARG A 152 12.30 -19.98 -14.43
C ARG A 152 12.97 -20.54 -15.68
N GLY A 153 12.65 -20.01 -16.86
CA GLY A 153 13.16 -20.48 -18.16
C GLY A 153 12.47 -21.75 -18.67
N GLU A 154 11.30 -22.09 -18.12
CA GLU A 154 10.54 -23.30 -18.50
C GLU A 154 9.77 -23.11 -19.81
N ILE A 155 9.36 -21.87 -20.11
CA ILE A 155 8.72 -21.46 -21.36
C ILE A 155 9.35 -20.18 -21.91
N SER A 156 9.33 -20.06 -23.24
CA SER A 156 9.71 -18.82 -23.94
C SER A 156 8.68 -17.71 -23.71
N TYR A 157 9.10 -16.48 -23.97
CA TYR A 157 8.20 -15.32 -23.92
C TYR A 157 7.03 -15.46 -24.92
N SER A 158 7.27 -16.00 -26.12
CA SER A 158 6.21 -16.25 -27.11
C SER A 158 5.20 -17.30 -26.63
N GLU A 159 5.66 -18.40 -26.04
CA GLU A 159 4.76 -19.43 -25.49
C GLU A 159 3.92 -18.89 -24.33
N MET A 160 4.49 -18.02 -23.48
CA MET A 160 3.74 -17.34 -22.42
C MET A 160 2.61 -16.46 -23.00
N LEU A 161 2.89 -15.68 -24.06
CA LEU A 161 1.89 -14.84 -24.71
C LEU A 161 0.77 -15.66 -25.37
N ASP A 162 1.10 -16.77 -26.02
CA ASP A 162 0.09 -17.68 -26.61
C ASP A 162 -0.80 -18.29 -25.52
N GLN A 163 -0.21 -18.70 -24.39
CA GLN A 163 -0.97 -19.21 -23.25
C GLN A 163 -1.83 -18.14 -22.57
N PHE A 164 -1.41 -16.87 -22.55
CA PHE A 164 -2.26 -15.77 -22.08
C PHE A 164 -3.55 -15.66 -22.89
N GLN A 165 -3.53 -15.90 -24.20
CA GLN A 165 -4.73 -15.89 -25.03
C GLN A 165 -5.69 -17.04 -24.66
N GLN A 166 -5.15 -18.21 -24.31
CA GLN A 166 -5.94 -19.35 -23.86
C GLN A 166 -6.59 -19.07 -22.49
N VAL A 167 -5.85 -18.44 -21.58
CA VAL A 167 -6.40 -17.97 -20.29
C VAL A 167 -7.50 -16.93 -20.53
N ASP A 168 -7.29 -15.98 -21.45
CA ASP A 168 -8.31 -14.99 -21.80
C ASP A 168 -9.59 -15.64 -22.33
N ALA A 169 -9.48 -16.61 -23.22
CA ALA A 169 -10.61 -17.36 -23.75
C ALA A 169 -11.35 -18.15 -22.65
N LYS A 170 -10.61 -18.82 -21.75
CA LYS A 170 -11.16 -19.57 -20.61
C LYS A 170 -12.06 -18.70 -19.73
N TYR A 171 -11.63 -17.48 -19.42
CA TYR A 171 -12.36 -16.58 -18.53
C TYR A 171 -13.37 -15.68 -19.25
N ALA A 172 -13.26 -15.48 -20.57
CA ALA A 172 -14.30 -14.82 -21.37
C ALA A 172 -15.63 -15.60 -21.39
N SER A 173 -15.58 -16.93 -21.24
CA SER A 173 -16.78 -17.77 -21.12
C SER A 173 -17.37 -17.85 -19.71
N ALA A 174 -16.70 -17.29 -18.70
CA ALA A 174 -17.06 -17.41 -17.28
C ALA A 174 -17.54 -16.08 -16.66
N ALA A 175 -17.50 -14.98 -17.41
CA ALA A 175 -17.99 -13.66 -17.04
C ALA A 175 -19.35 -13.39 -17.71
#